data_AF-A0AAW2YGR5-F1
#
_entry.id   AF-A0AAW2YGR5-F1
#
_cell.length_a   1.000
_cell.length_b   1.000
_cell.length_c   1.000
_cell.angle_alpha   90.00
_cell.angle_beta   90.00
_cell.angle_gamma   90.00
#
_symmetry.space_group_name_H-M   'P 1'
#
loop_
_entity.id
_entity.type
_entity.pdbx_description
1 polymer ?
#
loop_
_entity_poly.entity_id
_entity_poly.type
_entity_poly.pdbx_seq_one_letter_code
_entity_poly.pdbx_strand_id
1 'polypeptide(L)'
;MGLEKIRAEVVSQIIAELNPEVQGSFLASDPDEVLESSPTFLERFNFIIASNMKPQSLKKLAQFCWDKDKVLIIVRSYGMIGYIRLVSKSHDIVEAKLDQDIDDLRLSNPWPNLQAFSDEQDFSKMEMKEHSHTPYPAILIKALKQWREKNGKNVPASRDEKEAFKESIKDLALSFYEEENFQEAYNKYFQAIQPSEIPQSVQDVFEDELCKNLNANSNDFWFMAAALKQFVANEGQGTLPVQGRVPDMHADTDRYIKLQTLYRRKARNDVNSVRTHLGQLLKTHGKQSESISDSDLKDFCKNACYLRALHFRSYQDELSSPNKSEIRNHLMNPESAMPHYVMFRAADRFYEKNNRFPGDDNSNLEADAAELHKLVKDLLNEYEVEDGSVGDIFDSHVKEMVRYGACELHNISSLIGGVGGQELIKLCTKQRIPLNNTWIYSGITSHSCTFEA
;
A
#
# COMPACT_ATOMS: atom_id res chain seq x y z
N MET A 1 31.97 23.34 -7.28
CA MET A 1 31.95 23.76 -5.86
C MET A 1 32.45 22.69 -4.87
N GLY A 2 32.69 21.43 -5.25
CA GLY A 2 33.04 20.37 -4.29
C GLY A 2 34.18 19.41 -4.68
N LEU A 3 34.99 19.73 -5.69
CA LEU A 3 36.17 18.90 -6.01
C LEU A 3 37.13 18.90 -4.81
N GLU A 4 37.70 17.73 -4.50
CA GLU A 4 38.67 17.51 -3.40
C GLU A 4 38.13 17.74 -1.97
N LYS A 5 36.83 18.04 -1.81
CA LYS A 5 36.17 18.13 -0.49
C LYS A 5 35.47 16.82 -0.13
N ILE A 6 35.18 16.65 1.15
CA ILE A 6 34.39 15.52 1.65
C ILE A 6 32.98 15.61 1.06
N ARG A 7 32.59 14.60 0.28
CA ARG A 7 31.29 14.57 -0.41
C ARG A 7 30.13 14.77 0.56
N ALA A 8 30.15 14.08 1.70
CA ALA A 8 29.07 14.12 2.69
C ALA A 8 28.86 15.53 3.28
N GLU A 9 29.95 16.27 3.54
CA GLU A 9 29.89 17.64 4.04
C GLU A 9 29.24 18.58 3.01
N VAL A 10 29.77 18.58 1.79
CA VAL A 10 29.31 19.48 0.72
C VAL A 10 27.85 19.21 0.37
N VAL A 11 27.47 17.94 0.23
CA VAL A 11 26.09 17.56 -0.10
C VAL A 11 25.14 17.90 1.04
N SER A 12 25.52 17.65 2.30
CA SER A 12 24.69 18.01 3.46
C SER A 12 24.43 19.51 3.56
N GLN A 13 25.41 20.34 3.24
CA GLN A 13 25.25 21.80 3.23
C GLN A 13 24.26 22.25 2.16
N ILE A 14 24.44 21.78 0.92
CA ILE A 14 23.57 22.14 -0.22
C ILE A 14 22.13 21.67 0.00
N ILE A 15 21.93 20.44 0.50
CA ILE A 15 20.58 19.91 0.73
C ILE A 15 19.87 20.65 1.87
N ALA A 16 20.59 21.06 2.92
CA ALA A 16 20.02 21.82 4.02
C ALA A 16 19.46 23.19 3.58
N GLU A 17 19.96 23.78 2.49
CA GLU A 17 19.43 25.03 1.92
C GLU A 17 18.01 24.86 1.34
N LEU A 18 17.58 23.64 1.00
CA LEU A 18 16.27 23.39 0.41
C LEU A 18 15.11 23.62 1.38
N ASN A 19 15.33 23.39 2.68
CA ASN A 19 14.32 23.63 3.71
C ASN A 19 14.98 23.95 5.08
N PRO A 20 14.86 25.19 5.58
CA PRO A 20 15.48 25.59 6.85
C PRO A 20 14.89 24.89 8.08
N GLU A 21 13.73 24.25 7.98
CA GLU A 21 13.13 23.46 9.07
C GLU A 21 13.78 22.08 9.22
N VAL A 22 14.57 21.64 8.23
CA VAL A 22 15.25 20.34 8.24
C VAL A 22 16.68 20.50 8.73
N GLN A 23 17.02 19.82 9.81
CA GLN A 23 18.38 19.81 10.36
C GLN A 23 19.24 18.74 9.67
N GLY A 24 20.21 19.17 8.87
CA GLY A 24 21.20 18.30 8.23
C GLY A 24 22.45 18.09 9.08
N SER A 25 23.02 16.89 9.03
CA SER A 25 24.34 16.57 9.59
C SER A 25 25.04 15.51 8.73
N PHE A 26 26.36 15.38 8.86
CA PHE A 26 27.14 14.40 8.10
C PHE A 26 28.15 13.68 8.99
N LEU A 27 28.55 12.48 8.55
CA LEU A 27 29.66 11.72 9.11
C LEU A 27 30.67 11.45 7.98
N ALA A 28 31.91 11.88 8.16
CA ALA A 28 32.99 11.70 7.20
C ALA A 28 33.73 10.37 7.42
N SER A 29 33.01 9.26 7.32
CA SER A 29 33.57 7.90 7.51
C SER A 29 33.04 6.97 6.42
N ASP A 30 33.83 5.95 6.08
CA ASP A 30 33.37 4.92 5.15
C ASP A 30 32.26 4.07 5.81
N PRO A 31 31.15 3.76 5.12
CA PRO A 31 30.10 2.91 5.67
C PRO A 31 30.60 1.55 6.19
N ASP A 32 31.64 0.99 5.58
CA ASP A 32 32.27 -0.26 6.00
C ASP A 32 32.85 -0.13 7.41
N GLU A 33 33.58 0.96 7.66
CA GLU A 33 34.15 1.28 8.97
C GLU A 33 33.06 1.53 10.02
N VAL A 34 31.98 2.21 9.65
CA VAL A 34 30.87 2.50 10.57
C VAL A 34 30.16 1.22 10.99
N LEU A 35 29.91 0.31 10.05
CA LEU A 35 29.28 -0.99 10.33
C LEU A 35 30.13 -1.87 11.26
N GLU A 36 31.45 -1.81 11.15
CA GLU A 36 32.37 -2.63 11.95
C GLU A 36 32.68 -2.03 13.32
N SER A 37 32.93 -0.72 13.37
CA SER A 37 33.46 -0.07 14.56
C SER A 37 32.39 0.63 15.41
N SER A 38 31.27 1.06 14.82
CA SER A 38 30.27 1.92 15.47
C SER A 38 28.83 1.63 15.02
N PRO A 39 28.35 0.36 15.05
CA PRO A 39 27.00 0.03 14.58
C PRO A 39 25.88 0.74 15.38
N THR A 40 26.15 1.11 16.63
CA THR A 40 25.24 1.91 17.46
C THR A 40 24.95 3.29 16.87
N PHE A 41 25.82 3.81 15.99
CA PHE A 41 25.54 5.02 15.21
C PHE A 41 24.24 4.85 14.41
N LEU A 42 24.05 3.72 13.76
CA LEU A 42 22.92 3.46 12.87
C LEU A 42 21.60 3.28 13.64
N GLU A 43 21.66 2.87 14.92
CA GLU A 43 20.47 2.65 15.74
C GLU A 43 19.66 3.93 15.98
N ARG A 44 20.27 5.12 15.84
CA ARG A 44 19.61 6.42 16.01
C ARG A 44 18.60 6.74 14.90
N PHE A 45 18.69 6.08 13.76
CA PHE A 45 17.83 6.35 12.60
C PHE A 45 16.65 5.36 12.56
N ASN A 46 15.48 5.83 12.13
CA ASN A 46 14.32 4.99 11.85
C ASN A 46 14.35 4.43 10.43
N PHE A 47 14.81 5.27 9.49
CA PHE A 47 14.89 4.98 8.08
C PHE A 47 16.32 5.20 7.60
N ILE A 48 16.83 4.26 6.82
CA ILE A 48 18.19 4.29 6.27
C ILE A 48 18.08 4.15 4.75
N ILE A 49 18.83 4.96 4.01
CA ILE A 49 18.92 4.84 2.54
C ILE A 49 20.36 4.46 2.19
N ALA A 50 20.53 3.37 1.45
CA ALA A 50 21.83 2.94 0.94
C ALA A 50 21.88 3.16 -0.57
N SER A 51 22.72 4.11 -1.02
CA SER A 51 22.90 4.40 -2.44
C SER A 51 24.22 3.81 -2.97
N ASN A 52 24.14 3.02 -4.05
CA ASN A 52 25.30 2.45 -4.76
C ASN A 52 26.35 1.80 -3.83
N MET A 53 25.89 1.16 -2.75
CA MET A 53 26.76 0.53 -1.76
C MET A 53 27.34 -0.79 -2.29
N LYS A 54 28.58 -1.12 -1.89
CA LYS A 54 29.24 -2.38 -2.26
C LYS A 54 28.43 -3.60 -1.77
N PRO A 55 28.36 -4.70 -2.54
CA PRO A 55 27.52 -5.85 -2.21
C PRO A 55 27.78 -6.45 -0.81
N GLN A 56 29.05 -6.62 -0.41
CA GLN A 56 29.41 -7.21 0.88
C GLN A 56 28.92 -6.36 2.07
N SER A 57 29.13 -5.05 1.98
CA SER A 57 28.73 -4.07 2.97
C SER A 57 27.22 -3.93 3.05
N LEU A 58 26.56 -3.95 1.89
CA LEU A 58 25.12 -3.88 1.78
C LEU A 58 24.44 -5.08 2.47
N LYS A 59 24.99 -6.29 2.32
CA LYS A 59 24.51 -7.48 3.03
C LYS A 59 24.59 -7.29 4.55
N LYS A 60 25.73 -6.80 5.07
CA LYS A 60 25.90 -6.49 6.50
C LYS A 60 24.88 -5.45 6.99
N LEU A 61 24.70 -4.36 6.23
CA LEU A 61 23.74 -3.30 6.57
C LEU A 61 22.29 -3.82 6.54
N ALA A 62 21.91 -4.58 5.52
CA ALA A 62 20.57 -5.13 5.40
C ALA A 62 20.24 -6.09 6.55
N GLN A 63 21.20 -6.95 6.94
CA GLN A 63 21.06 -7.83 8.10
C GLN A 63 20.90 -7.02 9.39
N PHE A 64 21.74 -6.00 9.61
CA PHE A 64 21.63 -5.11 10.76
C PHE A 64 20.26 -4.44 10.84
N CYS A 65 19.77 -3.87 9.73
CA CYS A 65 18.46 -3.22 9.67
C CYS A 65 17.34 -4.21 9.95
N TRP A 66 17.42 -5.43 9.39
CA TRP A 66 16.45 -6.49 9.65
C TRP A 66 16.40 -6.88 11.14
N ASP A 67 17.56 -7.15 11.74
CA ASP A 67 17.64 -7.57 13.14
C ASP A 67 17.14 -6.49 14.11
N LYS A 68 17.44 -5.23 13.81
CA LYS A 68 17.05 -4.05 14.59
C LYS A 68 15.68 -3.47 14.25
N ASP A 69 14.94 -4.11 13.34
CA ASP A 69 13.62 -3.68 12.88
C ASP A 69 13.62 -2.22 12.36
N LYS A 70 14.61 -1.92 11.52
CA LYS A 70 14.79 -0.64 10.83
C LYS A 70 14.36 -0.76 9.39
N VAL A 71 13.83 0.33 8.84
CA VAL A 71 13.49 0.40 7.42
C VAL A 71 14.73 0.80 6.63
N LEU A 72 15.11 -0.02 5.65
CA LEU A 72 16.19 0.27 4.71
C LEU A 72 15.65 0.36 3.28
N ILE A 73 15.97 1.44 2.58
CA ILE A 73 15.72 1.58 1.15
C ILE A 73 17.06 1.53 0.43
N ILE A 74 17.28 0.49 -0.34
CA ILE A 74 18.46 0.32 -1.17
C ILE A 74 18.13 0.95 -2.53
N VAL A 75 18.97 1.87 -3.00
CA VAL A 75 18.83 2.48 -4.32
C VAL A 75 20.12 2.28 -5.11
N ARG A 76 19.99 1.86 -6.37
CA ARG A 76 21.14 1.71 -7.26
C ARG A 76 20.82 2.26 -8.65
N SER A 77 21.77 2.97 -9.22
CA SER A 77 21.78 3.37 -10.63
C SER A 77 22.95 2.66 -11.30
N TYR A 78 22.67 1.99 -12.42
CA TYR A 78 23.70 1.29 -13.20
C TYR A 78 23.41 1.50 -14.69
N GLY A 79 24.12 2.44 -15.30
CA GLY A 79 23.85 2.91 -16.66
C GLY A 79 22.41 3.42 -16.78
N MET A 80 21.63 2.81 -17.68
CA MET A 80 20.21 3.14 -17.88
C MET A 80 19.27 2.35 -16.96
N ILE A 81 19.76 1.66 -15.94
CA ILE A 81 18.96 0.79 -15.08
C ILE A 81 18.81 1.43 -13.70
N GLY A 82 17.56 1.51 -13.21
CA GLY A 82 17.23 1.90 -11.85
C GLY A 82 16.81 0.70 -11.02
N TYR A 83 17.27 0.61 -9.77
CA TYR A 83 16.92 -0.44 -8.82
C TYR A 83 16.57 0.15 -7.47
N ILE A 84 15.46 -0.29 -6.91
CA ILE A 84 15.03 0.04 -5.54
C ILE A 84 14.67 -1.26 -4.82
N ARG A 85 15.11 -1.41 -3.57
CA ARG A 85 14.72 -2.52 -2.70
C ARG A 85 14.37 -2.02 -1.31
N LEU A 86 13.15 -2.31 -0.87
CA LEU A 86 12.64 -1.99 0.47
C LEU A 86 12.87 -3.15 1.44
N VAL A 87 13.75 -2.99 2.41
CA VAL A 87 13.99 -3.96 3.48
C VAL A 87 13.33 -3.49 4.76
N SER A 88 12.29 -4.21 5.21
CA SER A 88 11.59 -4.05 6.49
C SER A 88 11.01 -5.41 6.87
N LYS A 89 10.72 -5.70 8.14
CA LYS A 89 10.02 -6.96 8.48
C LYS A 89 8.56 -6.91 8.08
N SER A 90 7.88 -5.86 8.52
CA SER A 90 6.49 -5.61 8.19
C SER A 90 6.23 -4.11 7.98
N HIS A 91 5.06 -3.79 7.45
CA HIS A 91 4.55 -2.42 7.42
C HIS A 91 3.03 -2.41 7.56
N ASP A 92 2.56 -1.70 8.59
CA ASP A 92 1.15 -1.57 8.89
C ASP A 92 0.61 -0.28 8.26
N ILE A 93 -0.52 -0.36 7.56
CA ILE A 93 -1.13 0.73 6.80
C ILE A 93 -2.52 1.01 7.35
N VAL A 94 -2.75 2.26 7.75
CA VAL A 94 -4.08 2.73 8.18
C VAL A 94 -4.82 3.42 7.04
N GLU A 95 -4.14 4.31 6.31
CA GLU A 95 -4.75 5.08 5.22
C GLU A 95 -4.21 4.65 3.85
N ALA A 96 -4.65 3.50 3.34
CA ALA A 96 -4.18 3.00 2.04
C ALA A 96 -4.56 3.93 0.86
N LYS A 97 -5.52 4.84 1.02
CA LYS A 97 -5.96 5.85 0.03
C LYS A 97 -6.03 5.26 -1.38
N LEU A 98 -7.02 4.37 -1.57
CA LEU A 98 -7.27 3.71 -2.86
C LEU A 98 -7.67 4.74 -3.93
N ASP A 99 -7.52 4.37 -5.20
CA ASP A 99 -7.86 5.25 -6.33
C ASP A 99 -9.36 5.60 -6.39
N GLN A 100 -10.21 4.74 -5.83
CA GLN A 100 -11.64 4.98 -5.69
C GLN A 100 -12.02 4.95 -4.22
N ASP A 101 -12.69 6.02 -3.77
CA ASP A 101 -13.27 6.11 -2.43
C ASP A 101 -14.38 5.05 -2.27
N ILE A 102 -14.41 4.40 -1.12
CA ILE A 102 -15.47 3.47 -0.74
C ILE A 102 -16.52 4.23 0.06
N ASP A 103 -17.70 4.42 -0.52
CA ASP A 103 -18.86 5.03 0.14
C ASP A 103 -19.57 4.00 1.04
N ASP A 104 -19.35 4.10 2.35
CA ASP A 104 -19.98 3.22 3.35
C ASP A 104 -21.39 3.69 3.76
N LEU A 105 -22.38 3.53 2.86
CA LEU A 105 -23.76 4.01 3.06
C LEU A 105 -24.72 3.01 3.73
N ARG A 106 -24.32 1.75 3.94
CA ARG A 106 -25.15 0.73 4.62
C ARG A 106 -26.59 0.60 4.07
N LEU A 107 -26.83 0.87 2.79
CA LEU A 107 -28.20 0.91 2.24
C LEU A 107 -28.85 -0.47 2.14
N SER A 108 -28.04 -1.52 1.95
CA SER A 108 -28.51 -2.90 1.94
C SER A 108 -28.97 -3.39 3.32
N ASN A 109 -28.36 -2.89 4.39
CA ASN A 109 -28.70 -3.21 5.77
C ASN A 109 -28.62 -1.95 6.67
N PRO A 110 -29.60 -1.04 6.57
CA PRO A 110 -29.57 0.21 7.32
C PRO A 110 -29.79 -0.05 8.81
N TRP A 111 -29.03 0.63 9.66
CA TRP A 111 -29.28 0.59 11.11
C TRP A 111 -30.59 1.31 11.46
N PRO A 112 -31.19 1.07 12.65
CA PRO A 112 -32.55 1.51 12.96
C PRO A 112 -32.83 2.99 12.70
N ASN A 113 -31.90 3.89 13.05
CA ASN A 113 -32.09 5.32 12.81
C ASN A 113 -31.99 5.73 11.32
N LEU A 114 -31.19 5.02 10.52
CA LEU A 114 -31.13 5.27 9.08
C LEU A 114 -32.39 4.76 8.39
N GLN A 115 -32.92 3.60 8.82
CA GLN A 115 -34.21 3.11 8.35
C GLN A 115 -35.34 4.07 8.71
N ALA A 116 -35.38 4.57 9.95
CA ALA A 116 -36.39 5.54 10.40
C ALA A 116 -36.35 6.83 9.57
N PHE A 117 -35.15 7.34 9.23
CA PHE A 117 -35.01 8.51 8.37
C PHE A 117 -35.61 8.30 6.97
N SER A 118 -35.43 7.11 6.38
CA SER A 118 -36.05 6.75 5.09
C SER A 118 -37.57 6.59 5.23
N ASP A 119 -38.04 5.97 6.30
CA ASP A 119 -39.47 5.76 6.56
C ASP A 119 -40.24 7.07 6.80
N GLU A 120 -39.58 8.10 7.35
CA GLU A 120 -40.13 9.46 7.50
C GLU A 120 -40.43 10.15 6.16
N GLN A 121 -39.81 9.71 5.05
CA GLN A 121 -39.98 10.34 3.74
C GLN A 121 -41.27 9.83 3.07
N ASP A 122 -42.42 10.42 3.36
CA ASP A 122 -43.71 10.06 2.72
C ASP A 122 -43.89 10.71 1.34
N PHE A 123 -43.39 10.05 0.29
CA PHE A 123 -43.48 10.51 -1.11
C PHE A 123 -44.89 10.85 -1.57
N SER A 124 -45.93 10.20 -1.02
CA SER A 124 -47.32 10.46 -1.40
C SER A 124 -47.85 11.83 -0.96
N LYS A 125 -47.17 12.47 0.00
CA LYS A 125 -47.54 13.77 0.57
C LYS A 125 -46.60 14.90 0.16
N MET A 126 -45.54 14.60 -0.61
CA MET A 126 -44.56 15.59 -1.01
C MET A 126 -45.00 16.30 -2.28
N GLU A 127 -44.82 17.62 -2.32
CA GLU A 127 -44.89 18.39 -3.57
C GLU A 127 -43.65 18.13 -4.42
N MET A 128 -43.74 18.39 -5.73
CA MET A 128 -42.65 18.15 -6.70
C MET A 128 -41.29 18.68 -6.23
N LYS A 129 -41.26 19.90 -5.66
CA LYS A 129 -40.03 20.51 -5.16
C LYS A 129 -39.46 19.75 -3.96
N GLU A 130 -40.29 19.29 -3.04
CA GLU A 130 -39.81 18.53 -1.87
C GLU A 130 -39.37 17.11 -2.27
N HIS A 131 -40.07 16.53 -3.23
CA HIS A 131 -39.78 15.20 -3.77
C HIS A 131 -38.44 15.16 -4.50
N SER A 132 -38.17 16.14 -5.38
CA SER A 132 -36.93 16.25 -6.19
C SER A 132 -35.68 16.61 -5.39
N HIS A 133 -35.83 16.99 -4.13
CA HIS A 133 -34.72 17.28 -3.20
C HIS A 133 -34.60 16.21 -2.09
N THR A 134 -35.22 15.04 -2.26
CA THR A 134 -35.03 13.90 -1.34
C THR A 134 -33.67 13.24 -1.58
N PRO A 135 -32.82 13.05 -0.56
CA PRO A 135 -31.56 12.32 -0.70
C PRO A 135 -31.74 10.93 -1.33
N TYR A 136 -30.96 10.61 -2.36
CA TYR A 136 -31.02 9.29 -3.02
C TYR A 136 -30.83 8.09 -2.07
N PRO A 137 -30.04 8.17 -0.96
CA PRO A 137 -29.96 7.07 0.00
C PRO A 137 -31.32 6.70 0.61
N ALA A 138 -32.16 7.70 0.90
CA ALA A 138 -33.50 7.47 1.44
C ALA A 138 -34.43 6.84 0.40
N ILE A 139 -34.31 7.25 -0.87
CA ILE A 139 -35.05 6.65 -2.00
C ILE A 139 -34.66 5.18 -2.15
N LEU A 140 -33.37 4.87 -2.17
CA LEU A 140 -32.85 3.52 -2.33
C LEU A 140 -33.26 2.57 -1.20
N ILE A 141 -33.20 3.01 0.07
CA ILE A 141 -33.66 2.22 1.21
C ILE A 141 -35.16 1.90 1.07
N LYS A 142 -35.96 2.89 0.66
CA LYS A 142 -37.41 2.72 0.49
C LYS A 142 -37.76 1.79 -0.66
N ALA A 143 -37.10 1.95 -1.81
CA ALA A 143 -37.24 1.06 -2.96
C ALA A 143 -36.85 -0.39 -2.59
N LEU A 144 -35.73 -0.57 -1.88
CA LEU A 144 -35.29 -1.89 -1.45
C LEU A 144 -36.27 -2.53 -0.46
N LYS A 145 -36.86 -1.75 0.45
CA LYS A 145 -37.91 -2.21 1.36
C LYS A 145 -39.13 -2.72 0.60
N GLN A 146 -39.65 -1.95 -0.35
CA GLN A 146 -40.78 -2.35 -1.20
C GLN A 146 -40.46 -3.60 -2.03
N TRP A 147 -39.23 -3.68 -2.56
CA TRP A 147 -38.76 -4.86 -3.28
C TRP A 147 -38.77 -6.10 -2.38
N ARG A 148 -38.24 -6.01 -1.16
CA ARG A 148 -38.20 -7.10 -0.18
C ARG A 148 -39.59 -7.55 0.24
N GLU A 149 -40.54 -6.62 0.38
CA GLU A 149 -41.94 -6.93 0.69
C GLU A 149 -42.61 -7.72 -0.44
N LYS A 150 -42.33 -7.38 -1.70
CA LYS A 150 -42.88 -8.05 -2.88
C LYS A 150 -42.21 -9.40 -3.19
N ASN A 151 -40.91 -9.53 -2.93
CA ASN A 151 -40.08 -10.65 -3.40
C ASN A 151 -39.49 -11.53 -2.27
N GLY A 152 -40.16 -11.59 -1.11
CA GLY A 152 -39.82 -12.55 -0.05
C GLY A 152 -38.50 -12.24 0.68
N LYS A 153 -38.19 -10.96 0.92
CA LYS A 153 -36.99 -10.43 1.60
C LYS A 153 -35.66 -10.59 0.85
N ASN A 154 -35.67 -11.12 -0.36
CA ASN A 154 -34.46 -11.24 -1.18
C ASN A 154 -34.06 -9.90 -1.78
N VAL A 155 -32.74 -9.71 -1.98
CA VAL A 155 -32.21 -8.60 -2.77
C VAL A 155 -32.16 -8.98 -4.25
N PRO A 156 -32.26 -8.03 -5.19
CA PRO A 156 -32.10 -8.30 -6.61
C PRO A 156 -30.74 -8.94 -6.93
N ALA A 157 -30.74 -10.15 -7.48
CA ALA A 157 -29.53 -10.92 -7.79
C ALA A 157 -29.34 -11.11 -9.29
N SER A 158 -30.38 -11.53 -10.00
CA SER A 158 -30.33 -11.78 -11.44
C SER A 158 -30.29 -10.49 -12.26
N ARG A 159 -29.88 -10.56 -13.53
CA ARG A 159 -29.91 -9.40 -14.44
C ARG A 159 -31.32 -8.82 -14.55
N ASP A 160 -32.31 -9.68 -14.70
CA ASP A 160 -33.72 -9.28 -14.87
C ASP A 160 -34.27 -8.67 -13.58
N GLU A 161 -33.90 -9.21 -12.41
CA GLU A 161 -34.26 -8.62 -11.12
C GLU A 161 -33.62 -7.25 -10.90
N LYS A 162 -32.34 -7.08 -11.26
CA LYS A 162 -31.65 -5.80 -11.16
C LYS A 162 -32.29 -4.74 -12.05
N GLU A 163 -32.70 -5.12 -13.26
CA GLU A 163 -33.41 -4.22 -14.16
C GLU A 163 -34.81 -3.89 -13.63
N ALA A 164 -35.55 -4.88 -13.14
CA ALA A 164 -36.85 -4.64 -12.53
C ALA A 164 -36.76 -3.75 -11.26
N PHE A 165 -35.68 -3.88 -10.48
CA PHE A 165 -35.43 -3.01 -9.33
C PHE A 165 -35.15 -1.57 -9.76
N LYS A 166 -34.35 -1.37 -10.81
CA LYS A 166 -34.12 -0.05 -11.40
C LYS A 166 -35.42 0.59 -11.89
N GLU A 167 -36.25 -0.16 -12.60
CA GLU A 167 -37.55 0.34 -13.04
C GLU A 167 -38.45 0.67 -11.83
N SER A 168 -38.38 -0.10 -10.73
CA SER A 168 -39.12 0.27 -9.51
C SER A 168 -38.66 1.60 -8.88
N ILE A 169 -37.38 1.98 -9.02
CA ILE A 169 -36.89 3.29 -8.60
C ILE A 169 -37.47 4.39 -9.49
N LYS A 170 -37.54 4.13 -10.80
CA LYS A 170 -38.13 5.05 -11.78
C LYS A 170 -39.62 5.25 -11.57
N ASP A 171 -40.35 4.19 -11.23
CA ASP A 171 -41.78 4.22 -10.91
C ASP A 171 -42.09 5.01 -9.62
N LEU A 172 -41.12 5.17 -8.73
CA LEU A 172 -41.25 6.02 -7.53
C LEU A 172 -41.10 7.51 -7.83
N ALA A 173 -40.58 7.89 -8.99
CA ALA A 173 -40.46 9.29 -9.39
C ALA A 173 -41.82 9.86 -9.83
N LEU A 174 -42.06 11.15 -9.58
CA LEU A 174 -43.20 11.86 -10.16
C LEU A 174 -42.93 12.20 -11.63
N SER A 175 -41.68 12.58 -11.94
CA SER A 175 -41.19 12.88 -13.29
C SER A 175 -39.70 12.56 -13.37
N PHE A 176 -39.35 11.30 -13.66
CA PHE A 176 -37.97 10.79 -13.60
C PHE A 176 -36.93 11.67 -14.31
N TYR A 177 -37.26 12.20 -15.49
CA TYR A 177 -36.33 13.02 -16.29
C TYR A 177 -36.13 14.44 -15.74
N GLU A 178 -36.99 14.90 -14.85
CA GLU A 178 -36.89 16.21 -14.18
C GLU A 178 -36.33 16.11 -12.75
N GLU A 179 -36.15 14.88 -12.25
CA GLU A 179 -35.75 14.61 -10.87
C GLU A 179 -34.35 14.00 -10.79
N GLU A 180 -33.34 14.86 -10.66
CA GLU A 180 -31.92 14.46 -10.63
C GLU A 180 -31.60 13.48 -9.49
N ASN A 181 -32.25 13.62 -8.34
CA ASN A 181 -32.09 12.70 -7.20
C ASN A 181 -32.59 11.27 -7.49
N PHE A 182 -33.65 11.10 -8.29
CA PHE A 182 -34.12 9.79 -8.75
C PHE A 182 -33.22 9.22 -9.85
N GLN A 183 -32.67 10.06 -10.73
CA GLN A 183 -31.65 9.64 -11.69
C GLN A 183 -30.36 9.19 -10.97
N GLU A 184 -29.95 9.88 -9.91
CA GLU A 184 -28.86 9.46 -9.04
C GLU A 184 -29.15 8.10 -8.39
N ALA A 185 -30.34 7.93 -7.79
CA ALA A 185 -30.75 6.66 -7.21
C ALA A 185 -30.71 5.52 -8.24
N TYR A 186 -31.26 5.75 -9.43
CA TYR A 186 -31.26 4.79 -10.54
C TYR A 186 -29.83 4.38 -10.95
N ASN A 187 -28.93 5.36 -11.08
CA ASN A 187 -27.54 5.10 -11.47
C ASN A 187 -26.73 4.43 -10.36
N LYS A 188 -27.04 4.74 -9.09
CA LYS A 188 -26.38 4.21 -7.88
C LYS A 188 -27.13 3.05 -7.22
N TYR A 189 -28.08 2.42 -7.91
CA TYR A 189 -28.91 1.32 -7.39
C TYR A 189 -28.08 0.18 -6.77
N PHE A 190 -26.88 -0.06 -7.31
CA PHE A 190 -25.97 -1.12 -6.86
C PHE A 190 -25.59 -0.97 -5.38
N GLN A 191 -25.52 0.26 -4.86
CA GLN A 191 -25.22 0.55 -3.45
C GLN A 191 -26.29 0.03 -2.48
N ALA A 192 -27.53 -0.13 -2.95
CA ALA A 192 -28.63 -0.68 -2.17
C ALA A 192 -28.64 -2.22 -2.12
N ILE A 193 -28.11 -2.87 -3.15
CA ILE A 193 -28.19 -4.33 -3.30
C ILE A 193 -26.88 -5.03 -2.94
N GLN A 194 -25.76 -4.31 -2.92
CA GLN A 194 -24.47 -4.84 -2.48
C GLN A 194 -24.40 -4.88 -0.95
N PRO A 195 -24.13 -6.06 -0.34
CA PRO A 195 -23.92 -6.15 1.10
C PRO A 195 -22.64 -5.44 1.51
N SER A 196 -22.62 -4.91 2.73
CA SER A 196 -21.38 -4.42 3.34
C SER A 196 -20.53 -5.61 3.77
N GLU A 197 -19.48 -5.90 3.02
CA GLU A 197 -18.52 -6.97 3.31
C GLU A 197 -17.20 -6.42 3.83
N ILE A 198 -16.50 -7.22 4.64
CA ILE A 198 -15.16 -6.88 5.13
C ILE A 198 -14.17 -7.17 3.99
N PRO A 199 -13.39 -6.20 3.52
CA PRO A 199 -12.41 -6.43 2.45
C PRO A 199 -11.38 -7.50 2.84
N GLN A 200 -10.92 -8.30 1.87
CA GLN A 200 -9.95 -9.37 2.11
C GLN A 200 -8.72 -8.86 2.87
N SER A 201 -8.20 -7.69 2.51
CA SER A 201 -7.02 -7.13 3.19
C SER A 201 -7.21 -6.87 4.68
N VAL A 202 -8.45 -6.58 5.12
CA VAL A 202 -8.78 -6.38 6.53
C VAL A 202 -9.01 -7.74 7.21
N GLN A 203 -9.57 -8.72 6.49
CA GLN A 203 -9.64 -10.09 6.98
C GLN A 203 -8.24 -10.66 7.22
N ASP A 204 -7.30 -10.43 6.31
CA ASP A 204 -5.91 -10.84 6.45
C ASP A 204 -5.27 -10.22 7.71
N VAL A 205 -5.52 -8.94 7.97
CA VAL A 205 -5.10 -8.27 9.23
C VAL A 205 -5.71 -8.92 10.46
N PHE A 206 -6.98 -9.35 10.42
CA PHE A 206 -7.60 -10.06 11.54
C PHE A 206 -7.06 -11.46 11.74
N GLU A 207 -6.64 -12.11 10.66
CA GLU A 207 -6.11 -13.47 10.67
C GLU A 207 -4.60 -13.55 10.86
N ASP A 208 -3.93 -12.41 10.87
CA ASP A 208 -2.51 -12.28 11.17
C ASP A 208 -2.16 -12.78 12.59
N GLU A 209 -1.02 -13.45 12.70
CA GLU A 209 -0.51 -13.94 13.98
C GLU A 209 -0.22 -12.80 14.97
N LEU A 210 0.18 -11.61 14.49
CA LEU A 210 0.39 -10.43 15.32
C LEU A 210 -0.92 -9.86 15.90
N CYS A 211 -2.05 -10.10 15.22
CA CYS A 211 -3.39 -9.74 15.69
C CYS A 211 -3.95 -10.79 16.64
N LYS A 212 -3.73 -12.08 16.34
CA LYS A 212 -4.21 -13.22 17.15
C LYS A 212 -3.47 -13.34 18.48
N ASN A 213 -2.16 -13.13 18.47
CA ASN A 213 -1.27 -13.38 19.60
C ASN A 213 -0.66 -12.08 20.12
N LEU A 214 -1.51 -11.19 20.65
CA LEU A 214 -1.05 -9.96 21.28
C LEU A 214 -0.13 -10.24 22.47
N ASN A 215 0.87 -9.37 22.64
CA ASN A 215 1.78 -9.38 23.77
C ASN A 215 2.17 -7.95 24.16
N ALA A 216 2.95 -7.79 25.24
CA ALA A 216 3.36 -6.49 25.75
C ALA A 216 4.14 -5.62 24.74
N ASN A 217 4.84 -6.26 23.79
CA ASN A 217 5.63 -5.59 22.74
C ASN A 217 4.85 -5.33 21.45
N SER A 218 3.62 -5.83 21.32
CA SER A 218 2.77 -5.55 20.15
C SER A 218 2.57 -4.04 20.00
N ASN A 219 2.64 -3.54 18.77
CA ASN A 219 2.44 -2.12 18.50
C ASN A 219 0.95 -1.74 18.56
N ASP A 220 0.66 -0.45 18.52
CA ASP A 220 -0.70 0.08 18.68
C ASP A 220 -1.65 -0.34 17.55
N PHE A 221 -1.13 -0.54 16.33
CA PHE A 221 -1.92 -1.00 15.19
C PHE A 221 -2.57 -2.36 15.49
N TRP A 222 -1.80 -3.32 16.01
CA TRP A 222 -2.31 -4.66 16.31
C TRP A 222 -3.31 -4.67 17.47
N PHE A 223 -3.10 -3.82 18.49
CA PHE A 223 -4.09 -3.64 19.56
C PHE A 223 -5.41 -3.07 19.04
N MET A 224 -5.36 -2.06 18.16
CA MET A 224 -6.56 -1.49 17.53
C MET A 224 -7.23 -2.49 16.58
N ALA A 225 -6.47 -3.27 15.82
CA ALA A 225 -6.99 -4.30 14.92
C ALA A 225 -7.72 -5.42 15.69
N ALA A 226 -7.17 -5.88 16.82
CA ALA A 226 -7.82 -6.87 17.67
C ALA A 226 -9.11 -6.31 18.33
N ALA A 227 -9.09 -5.07 18.79
CA ALA A 227 -10.28 -4.40 19.32
C ALA A 227 -11.36 -4.24 18.24
N LEU A 228 -10.96 -3.90 17.03
CA LEU A 228 -11.83 -3.83 15.86
C LEU A 228 -12.44 -5.20 15.52
N LYS A 229 -11.66 -6.28 15.58
CA LYS A 229 -12.14 -7.66 15.40
C LYS A 229 -13.21 -8.02 16.44
N GLN A 230 -13.02 -7.63 17.70
CA GLN A 230 -14.02 -7.82 18.76
C GLN A 230 -15.30 -7.01 18.49
N PHE A 231 -15.18 -5.76 18.04
CA PHE A 231 -16.34 -4.97 17.62
C PHE A 231 -17.12 -5.67 16.49
N VAL A 232 -16.42 -6.11 15.44
CA VAL A 232 -17.04 -6.81 14.29
C VAL A 232 -17.83 -8.04 14.76
N ALA A 233 -17.27 -8.84 15.67
CA ALA A 233 -17.94 -10.03 16.20
C ALA A 233 -19.15 -9.73 17.09
N ASN A 234 -19.20 -8.54 17.70
CA ASN A 234 -20.21 -8.15 18.68
C ASN A 234 -21.13 -7.04 18.13
N GLU A 235 -20.86 -5.77 18.46
CA GLU A 235 -21.72 -4.63 18.12
C GLU A 235 -21.84 -4.39 16.61
N GLY A 236 -20.78 -4.72 15.86
CA GLY A 236 -20.69 -4.59 14.41
C GLY A 236 -21.47 -5.66 13.64
N GLN A 237 -21.85 -6.78 14.27
CA GLN A 237 -22.64 -7.86 13.66
C GLN A 237 -22.10 -8.32 12.29
N GLY A 238 -20.78 -8.56 12.22
CA GLY A 238 -20.09 -8.95 10.99
C GLY A 238 -19.69 -7.80 10.07
N THR A 239 -19.88 -6.54 10.48
CA THR A 239 -19.49 -5.36 9.71
C THR A 239 -18.51 -4.47 10.46
N LEU A 240 -17.70 -3.73 9.71
CA LEU A 240 -16.78 -2.72 10.25
C LEU A 240 -17.55 -1.53 10.85
N PRO A 241 -16.90 -0.67 11.67
CA PRO A 241 -17.46 0.62 12.09
C PRO A 241 -17.87 1.47 10.89
N VAL A 242 -18.95 2.24 11.04
CA VAL A 242 -19.37 3.17 9.97
C VAL A 242 -18.33 4.30 9.84
N GLN A 243 -17.89 4.60 8.62
CA GLN A 243 -16.89 5.65 8.36
C GLN A 243 -17.36 7.05 8.80
N GLY A 244 -18.67 7.30 8.72
CA GLY A 244 -19.29 8.56 9.14
C GLY A 244 -19.25 9.69 8.10
N ARG A 245 -18.64 9.45 6.94
CA ARG A 245 -18.69 10.35 5.76
C ARG A 245 -19.93 10.01 4.92
N VAL A 246 -20.54 11.05 4.36
CA VAL A 246 -21.60 10.95 3.35
C VAL A 246 -21.11 11.74 2.13
N PRO A 247 -21.15 11.19 0.90
CA PRO A 247 -20.75 11.89 -0.31
C PRO A 247 -21.72 13.04 -0.62
N ASP A 248 -21.36 13.88 -1.59
CA ASP A 248 -22.27 14.90 -2.11
C ASP A 248 -23.41 14.28 -2.92
N MET A 249 -24.58 14.93 -2.94
CA MET A 249 -25.79 14.44 -3.61
C MET A 249 -26.84 15.53 -3.82
N HIS A 250 -27.77 15.29 -4.75
CA HIS A 250 -28.92 16.17 -4.98
C HIS A 250 -29.94 16.02 -3.85
N ALA A 251 -29.94 16.97 -2.91
CA ALA A 251 -30.83 17.01 -1.77
C ALA A 251 -31.01 18.43 -1.22
N ASP A 252 -32.08 18.67 -0.46
CA ASP A 252 -32.20 19.90 0.32
C ASP A 252 -31.22 19.92 1.49
N THR A 253 -30.85 21.12 1.90
CA THR A 253 -29.84 21.35 2.95
C THR A 253 -30.22 20.69 4.28
N ASP A 254 -31.50 20.73 4.67
CA ASP A 254 -31.94 20.23 5.98
C ASP A 254 -31.88 18.70 6.02
N ARG A 255 -32.36 18.01 4.99
CA ARG A 255 -32.29 16.54 4.88
C ARG A 255 -30.86 16.06 4.72
N TYR A 256 -30.03 16.77 3.95
CA TYR A 256 -28.61 16.44 3.81
C TYR A 256 -27.86 16.55 5.16
N ILE A 257 -28.06 17.63 5.92
CA ILE A 257 -27.46 17.82 7.24
C ILE A 257 -27.95 16.77 8.24
N LYS A 258 -29.26 16.45 8.23
CA LYS A 258 -29.83 15.38 9.06
C LYS A 258 -29.17 14.04 8.75
N LEU A 259 -29.04 13.67 7.48
CA LEU A 259 -28.37 12.45 7.04
C LEU A 259 -26.91 12.43 7.51
N GLN A 260 -26.15 13.50 7.26
CA GLN A 260 -24.76 13.61 7.70
C GLN A 260 -24.60 13.45 9.22
N THR A 261 -25.53 14.02 9.99
CA THR A 261 -25.55 13.91 11.46
C THR A 261 -25.80 12.48 11.92
N LEU A 262 -26.69 11.73 11.24
CA LEU A 262 -26.95 10.32 11.54
C LEU A 262 -25.69 9.46 11.38
N TYR A 263 -24.96 9.62 10.28
CA TYR A 263 -23.72 8.88 10.02
C TYR A 263 -22.63 9.24 11.02
N ARG A 264 -22.42 10.54 11.30
CA ARG A 264 -21.44 10.99 12.29
C ARG A 264 -21.74 10.45 13.68
N ARG A 265 -23.01 10.39 14.08
CA ARG A 265 -23.43 9.84 15.38
C ARG A 265 -23.20 8.34 15.44
N LYS A 266 -23.56 7.59 14.39
CA LYS A 266 -23.29 6.15 14.31
C LYS A 266 -21.80 5.84 14.39
N ALA A 267 -20.99 6.53 13.59
CA ALA A 267 -19.53 6.39 13.61
C ALA A 267 -18.94 6.67 15.01
N ARG A 268 -19.40 7.72 15.70
CA ARG A 268 -18.97 8.02 17.08
C ARG A 268 -19.32 6.89 18.06
N ASN A 269 -20.53 6.35 17.96
CA ASN A 269 -20.94 5.24 18.81
C ASN A 269 -20.09 3.99 18.56
N ASP A 270 -19.79 3.70 17.29
CA ASP A 270 -18.95 2.54 16.93
C ASP A 270 -17.52 2.69 17.46
N VAL A 271 -16.94 3.89 17.33
CA VAL A 271 -15.62 4.22 17.92
C VAL A 271 -15.62 4.00 19.44
N ASN A 272 -16.70 4.37 20.14
CA ASN A 272 -16.81 4.15 21.58
C ASN A 272 -16.89 2.66 21.96
N SER A 273 -17.55 1.84 21.15
CA SER A 273 -17.55 0.38 21.33
C SER A 273 -16.15 -0.20 21.11
N VAL A 274 -15.47 0.17 20.01
CA VAL A 274 -14.09 -0.27 19.75
C VAL A 274 -13.15 0.18 20.88
N ARG A 275 -13.31 1.39 21.39
CA ARG A 275 -12.55 1.91 22.54
C ARG A 275 -12.71 1.06 23.80
N THR A 276 -13.91 0.57 24.05
CA THR A 276 -14.18 -0.29 25.21
C THR A 276 -13.40 -1.59 25.10
N HIS A 277 -13.43 -2.24 23.93
CA HIS A 277 -12.63 -3.44 23.64
C HIS A 277 -11.12 -3.16 23.74
N LEU A 278 -10.67 -2.04 23.18
CA LEU A 278 -9.27 -1.63 23.23
C LEU A 278 -8.77 -1.45 24.67
N GLY A 279 -9.53 -0.76 25.52
CA GLY A 279 -9.18 -0.55 26.93
C GLY A 279 -9.05 -1.86 27.72
N GLN A 280 -9.92 -2.84 27.43
CA GLN A 280 -9.83 -4.18 28.03
C GLN A 280 -8.57 -4.93 27.57
N LEU A 281 -8.26 -4.87 26.27
CA LEU A 281 -7.07 -5.51 25.71
C LEU A 281 -5.77 -4.90 26.26
N LEU A 282 -5.68 -3.57 26.29
CA LEU A 282 -4.51 -2.87 26.85
C LEU A 282 -4.28 -3.24 28.32
N LYS A 283 -5.35 -3.21 29.13
CA LYS A 283 -5.29 -3.58 30.55
C LYS A 283 -4.84 -5.03 30.75
N THR A 284 -5.36 -5.96 29.94
CA THR A 284 -5.00 -7.39 30.02
C THR A 284 -3.52 -7.63 29.70
N HIS A 285 -2.92 -6.80 28.86
CA HIS A 285 -1.50 -6.92 28.46
C HIS A 285 -0.58 -5.93 29.22
N GLY A 286 -1.06 -5.32 30.31
CA GLY A 286 -0.26 -4.44 31.16
C GLY A 286 0.12 -3.10 30.53
N LYS A 287 -0.56 -2.68 29.46
CA LYS A 287 -0.40 -1.35 28.86
C LYS A 287 -1.34 -0.33 29.51
N GLN A 288 -0.91 0.92 29.54
CA GLN A 288 -1.75 2.04 30.01
C GLN A 288 -2.94 2.23 29.08
N SER A 289 -4.12 2.52 29.64
CA SER A 289 -5.35 2.66 28.86
C SER A 289 -5.32 3.87 27.92
N GLU A 290 -4.49 4.87 28.23
CA GLU A 290 -4.32 6.11 27.49
C GLU A 290 -3.11 6.08 26.53
N SER A 291 -2.49 4.91 26.30
CA SER A 291 -1.33 4.81 25.41
C SER A 291 -1.66 5.11 23.94
N ILE A 292 -2.94 5.01 23.57
CA ILE A 292 -3.44 5.27 22.21
C ILE A 292 -4.45 6.40 22.29
N SER A 293 -4.25 7.45 21.49
CA SER A 293 -5.09 8.64 21.57
C SER A 293 -6.48 8.46 20.94
N ASP A 294 -7.42 9.32 21.34
CA ASP A 294 -8.76 9.39 20.76
C ASP A 294 -8.74 9.75 19.27
N SER A 295 -7.77 10.55 18.87
CA SER A 295 -7.60 10.90 17.46
C SER A 295 -7.18 9.68 16.66
N ASP A 296 -6.16 8.95 17.13
CA ASP A 296 -5.62 7.79 16.42
C ASP A 296 -6.68 6.69 16.29
N LEU A 297 -7.43 6.40 17.36
CA LEU A 297 -8.49 5.40 17.30
C LEU A 297 -9.62 5.80 16.36
N LYS A 298 -9.99 7.09 16.36
CA LYS A 298 -11.04 7.61 15.47
C LYS A 298 -10.59 7.52 14.02
N ASP A 299 -9.35 7.90 13.72
CA ASP A 299 -8.78 7.80 12.37
C ASP A 299 -8.63 6.34 11.93
N PHE A 300 -8.26 5.44 12.85
CA PHE A 300 -8.23 4.00 12.59
C PHE A 300 -9.61 3.44 12.24
N CYS A 301 -10.65 3.77 13.02
CA CYS A 301 -12.02 3.31 12.74
C CYS A 301 -12.59 3.91 11.45
N LYS A 302 -12.32 5.19 11.19
CA LYS A 302 -12.71 5.86 9.94
C LYS A 302 -12.10 5.17 8.72
N ASN A 303 -10.88 4.66 8.86
CA ASN A 303 -10.16 3.98 7.79
C ASN A 303 -10.20 2.45 7.90
N ALA A 304 -11.13 1.87 8.69
CA ALA A 304 -11.16 0.44 8.98
C ALA A 304 -11.24 -0.45 7.73
N CYS A 305 -11.87 0.02 6.65
CA CYS A 305 -11.96 -0.71 5.38
C CYS A 305 -10.68 -0.64 4.52
N TYR A 306 -9.73 0.22 4.89
CA TYR A 306 -8.48 0.45 4.16
C TYR A 306 -7.27 -0.18 4.85
N LEU A 307 -7.46 -0.86 5.98
CA LEU A 307 -6.38 -1.47 6.74
C LEU A 307 -5.68 -2.56 5.93
N ARG A 308 -4.35 -2.58 6.05
CA ARG A 308 -3.47 -3.59 5.45
C ARG A 308 -2.26 -3.80 6.35
N ALA A 309 -1.74 -5.02 6.36
CA ALA A 309 -0.42 -5.32 6.90
C ALA A 309 0.38 -6.04 5.81
N LEU A 310 1.59 -5.56 5.56
CA LEU A 310 2.52 -6.17 4.62
C LEU A 310 3.62 -6.87 5.42
N HIS A 311 4.00 -8.08 5.02
CA HIS A 311 5.18 -8.79 5.51
C HIS A 311 6.14 -8.96 4.36
N PHE A 312 7.35 -8.42 4.51
CA PHE A 312 8.33 -8.48 3.44
C PHE A 312 9.31 -9.62 3.67
N ARG A 313 10.02 -9.98 2.61
CA ARG A 313 11.14 -10.92 2.71
C ARG A 313 12.42 -10.18 3.09
N SER A 314 13.28 -10.82 3.87
CA SER A 314 14.59 -10.25 4.16
C SER A 314 15.44 -10.20 2.89
N TYR A 315 16.40 -9.27 2.86
CA TYR A 315 17.37 -9.23 1.76
C TYR A 315 18.22 -10.50 1.71
N GLN A 316 18.46 -11.13 2.86
CA GLN A 316 19.18 -12.40 2.92
C GLN A 316 18.38 -13.54 2.27
N ASP A 317 17.07 -13.65 2.55
CA ASP A 317 16.22 -14.69 1.97
C ASP A 317 16.09 -14.57 0.46
N GLU A 318 16.04 -13.35 -0.07
CA GLU A 318 16.07 -13.10 -1.51
C GLU A 318 17.36 -13.61 -2.16
N LEU A 319 18.50 -13.57 -1.46
CA LEU A 319 19.78 -14.03 -1.98
C LEU A 319 19.99 -15.54 -1.81
N SER A 320 19.60 -16.12 -0.68
CA SER A 320 19.84 -17.53 -0.37
C SER A 320 18.70 -18.47 -0.71
N SER A 321 17.46 -17.98 -0.74
CA SER A 321 16.26 -18.77 -1.05
C SER A 321 15.29 -17.95 -1.92
N PRO A 322 15.69 -17.52 -3.12
CA PRO A 322 14.86 -16.67 -3.99
C PRO A 322 13.49 -17.29 -4.29
N ASN A 323 12.48 -16.45 -4.51
CA ASN A 323 11.16 -16.83 -5.00
C ASN A 323 11.26 -17.18 -6.49
N LYS A 324 11.70 -18.40 -6.76
CA LYS A 324 11.95 -18.91 -8.12
C LYS A 324 10.69 -18.85 -9.00
N SER A 325 9.50 -19.08 -8.43
CA SER A 325 8.24 -18.97 -9.18
C SER A 325 8.01 -17.56 -9.70
N GLU A 326 8.18 -16.54 -8.85
CA GLU A 326 7.99 -15.14 -9.23
C GLU A 326 8.99 -14.73 -10.32
N ILE A 327 10.27 -15.08 -10.12
CA ILE A 327 11.34 -14.80 -11.09
C ILE A 327 11.03 -15.44 -12.44
N ARG A 328 10.65 -16.73 -12.47
CA ARG A 328 10.30 -17.44 -13.71
C ARG A 328 9.10 -16.81 -14.40
N ASN A 329 8.02 -16.53 -13.67
CA ASN A 329 6.82 -15.91 -14.23
C ASN A 329 7.14 -14.57 -14.89
N HIS A 330 7.97 -13.76 -14.22
CA HIS A 330 8.41 -12.48 -14.77
C HIS A 330 9.36 -12.61 -15.96
N LEU A 331 10.25 -13.61 -15.98
CA LEU A 331 11.14 -13.86 -17.12
C LEU A 331 10.39 -14.33 -18.37
N MET A 332 9.26 -15.03 -18.20
CA MET A 332 8.39 -15.42 -19.32
C MET A 332 7.56 -14.26 -19.88
N ASN A 333 7.53 -13.11 -19.20
CA ASN A 333 6.87 -11.90 -19.70
C ASN A 333 7.87 -11.00 -20.45
N PRO A 334 7.73 -10.83 -21.78
CA PRO A 334 8.65 -10.01 -22.58
C PRO A 334 8.71 -8.52 -22.18
N GLU A 335 7.67 -7.99 -21.53
CA GLU A 335 7.61 -6.60 -21.07
C GLU A 335 8.23 -6.39 -19.68
N SER A 336 8.62 -7.46 -19.01
CA SER A 336 9.18 -7.41 -17.67
C SER A 336 10.62 -6.90 -17.65
N ALA A 337 10.94 -6.05 -16.68
CA ALA A 337 12.33 -5.63 -16.45
C ALA A 337 13.18 -6.66 -15.69
N MET A 338 12.64 -7.86 -15.42
CA MET A 338 13.29 -8.94 -14.68
C MET A 338 14.67 -9.38 -15.22
N PRO A 339 14.98 -9.37 -16.53
CA PRO A 339 16.34 -9.64 -16.98
C PRO A 339 17.39 -8.74 -16.30
N HIS A 340 17.06 -7.47 -16.04
CA HIS A 340 17.95 -6.54 -15.34
C HIS A 340 18.15 -6.91 -13.86
N TYR A 341 17.17 -7.54 -13.20
CA TYR A 341 17.35 -8.09 -11.85
C TYR A 341 18.44 -9.17 -11.85
N VAL A 342 18.34 -10.12 -12.78
CA VAL A 342 19.33 -11.19 -12.93
C VAL A 342 20.71 -10.59 -13.25
N MET A 343 20.78 -9.55 -14.09
CA MET A 343 22.03 -8.83 -14.36
C MET A 343 22.62 -8.17 -13.11
N PHE A 344 21.81 -7.55 -12.24
CA PHE A 344 22.31 -7.00 -10.97
C PHE A 344 22.88 -8.10 -10.07
N ARG A 345 22.20 -9.24 -9.97
CA ARG A 345 22.69 -10.39 -9.18
C ARG A 345 23.99 -10.94 -9.75
N ALA A 346 24.09 -11.04 -11.08
CA ALA A 346 25.32 -11.48 -11.75
C ALA A 346 26.47 -10.49 -11.54
N ALA A 347 26.19 -9.18 -11.64
CA ALA A 347 27.18 -8.13 -11.39
C ALA A 347 27.65 -8.09 -9.93
N ASP A 348 26.77 -8.38 -8.97
CA ASP A 348 27.14 -8.51 -7.56
C ASP A 348 28.09 -9.70 -7.34
N ARG A 349 27.81 -10.87 -7.94
CA ARG A 349 28.72 -12.03 -7.90
C ARG A 349 30.05 -11.76 -8.60
N PHE A 350 30.02 -11.03 -9.72
CA PHE A 350 31.22 -10.60 -10.42
C PHE A 350 32.08 -9.70 -9.52
N TYR A 351 31.46 -8.75 -8.84
CA TYR A 351 32.14 -7.86 -7.90
C TYR A 351 32.78 -8.63 -6.75
N GLU A 352 32.08 -9.61 -6.17
CA GLU A 352 32.63 -10.42 -5.07
C GLU A 352 33.90 -11.18 -5.45
N LYS A 353 34.02 -11.58 -6.72
CA LYS A 353 35.20 -12.30 -7.22
C LYS A 353 36.33 -11.38 -7.68
N ASN A 354 35.99 -10.26 -8.33
CA ASN A 354 36.94 -9.41 -9.02
C ASN A 354 37.24 -8.08 -8.29
N ASN A 355 36.49 -7.76 -7.23
CA ASN A 355 36.54 -6.50 -6.47
C ASN A 355 36.38 -5.23 -7.33
N ARG A 356 35.70 -5.38 -8.48
CA ARG A 356 35.31 -4.33 -9.42
C ARG A 356 34.06 -4.77 -10.17
N PHE A 357 33.31 -3.83 -10.73
CA PHE A 357 32.14 -4.14 -11.55
C PHE A 357 32.54 -4.49 -13.00
N PRO A 358 31.67 -5.22 -13.74
CA PRO A 358 31.93 -5.54 -15.13
C PRO A 358 31.94 -4.27 -16.00
N GLY A 359 32.97 -4.12 -16.82
CA GLY A 359 33.14 -2.97 -17.71
C GLY A 359 33.70 -1.70 -17.07
N ASP A 360 34.04 -1.72 -15.78
CA ASP A 360 34.69 -0.62 -15.07
C ASP A 360 36.11 -0.33 -15.64
N ASP A 361 36.76 -1.37 -16.19
CA ASP A 361 38.03 -1.28 -16.89
C ASP A 361 37.84 -1.54 -18.39
N ASN A 362 38.12 -0.52 -19.21
CA ASN A 362 37.99 -0.56 -20.67
C ASN A 362 38.95 -1.56 -21.36
N SER A 363 39.96 -2.08 -20.66
CA SER A 363 40.93 -3.01 -21.26
C SER A 363 40.44 -4.46 -21.35
N ASN A 364 39.40 -4.84 -20.60
CA ASN A 364 39.00 -6.24 -20.39
C ASN A 364 37.53 -6.54 -20.74
N LEU A 365 36.89 -5.71 -21.56
CA LEU A 365 35.44 -5.79 -21.83
C LEU A 365 34.96 -7.15 -22.35
N GLU A 366 35.71 -7.80 -23.25
CA GLU A 366 35.33 -9.11 -23.79
C GLU A 366 35.43 -10.22 -22.74
N ALA A 367 36.47 -10.19 -21.89
CA ALA A 367 36.65 -11.13 -20.81
C ALA A 367 35.57 -10.96 -19.73
N ASP A 368 35.24 -9.71 -19.39
CA ASP A 368 34.16 -9.36 -18.47
C ASP A 368 32.81 -9.86 -18.98
N ALA A 369 32.53 -9.69 -20.27
CA ALA A 369 31.29 -10.17 -20.88
C ALA A 369 31.20 -11.71 -20.81
N ALA A 370 32.28 -12.43 -21.12
CA ALA A 370 32.31 -13.89 -21.06
C ALA A 370 32.09 -14.41 -19.63
N GLU A 371 32.72 -13.79 -18.64
CA GLU A 371 32.55 -14.15 -17.24
C GLU A 371 31.14 -13.82 -16.72
N LEU A 372 30.64 -12.63 -17.03
CA LEU A 372 29.30 -12.21 -16.63
C LEU A 372 28.22 -13.11 -17.24
N HIS A 373 28.39 -13.53 -18.51
CA HIS A 373 27.51 -14.49 -19.17
C HIS A 373 27.46 -15.83 -18.42
N LYS A 374 28.61 -16.33 -17.97
CA LYS A 374 28.67 -17.55 -17.17
C LYS A 374 27.91 -17.40 -15.86
N LEU A 375 28.09 -16.28 -15.15
CA LEU A 375 27.38 -16.01 -13.88
C LEU A 375 25.86 -15.91 -14.07
N VAL A 376 25.41 -15.34 -15.19
CA VAL A 376 23.98 -15.33 -15.56
C VAL A 376 23.46 -16.75 -15.75
N LYS A 377 24.18 -17.60 -16.50
CA LYS A 377 23.79 -19.01 -16.67
C LYS A 377 23.72 -19.77 -15.35
N ASP A 378 24.68 -19.56 -14.47
CA ASP A 378 24.68 -20.16 -13.13
C ASP A 378 23.43 -19.73 -12.34
N LEU A 379 23.06 -18.45 -12.38
CA LEU A 379 21.84 -17.92 -11.75
C LEU A 379 20.55 -18.49 -12.36
N LEU A 380 20.46 -18.58 -13.69
CA LEU A 380 19.28 -19.14 -14.35
C LEU A 380 19.05 -20.61 -13.97
N ASN A 381 20.13 -21.38 -13.87
CA ASN A 381 20.09 -22.76 -13.37
C ASN A 381 19.60 -22.83 -11.91
N GLU A 382 20.10 -21.94 -11.04
CA GLU A 382 19.66 -21.86 -9.64
C GLU A 382 18.17 -21.49 -9.50
N TYR A 383 17.69 -20.62 -10.39
CA TYR A 383 16.28 -20.20 -10.48
C TYR A 383 15.40 -21.21 -11.22
N GLU A 384 15.95 -22.35 -11.66
CA GLU A 384 15.23 -23.43 -12.36
C GLU A 384 14.54 -22.92 -13.64
N VAL A 385 15.22 -22.04 -14.37
CA VAL A 385 14.82 -21.54 -15.69
C VAL A 385 15.44 -22.44 -16.76
N GLU A 386 14.64 -22.99 -17.67
CA GLU A 386 15.15 -23.84 -18.75
C GLU A 386 15.93 -23.00 -19.78
N ASP A 387 17.14 -23.47 -20.17
CA ASP A 387 18.07 -22.76 -21.05
C ASP A 387 17.43 -22.28 -22.37
N GLY A 388 16.50 -23.06 -22.94
CA GLY A 388 15.81 -22.74 -24.20
C GLY A 388 14.69 -21.71 -24.07
N SER A 389 14.29 -21.33 -22.85
CA SER A 389 13.15 -20.43 -22.64
C SER A 389 13.51 -18.95 -22.73
N VAL A 390 14.74 -18.57 -22.35
CA VAL A 390 15.18 -17.16 -22.25
C VAL A 390 16.66 -16.91 -22.58
N GLY A 391 17.41 -17.94 -23.00
CA GLY A 391 18.87 -17.87 -23.17
C GLY A 391 19.35 -16.72 -24.07
N ASP A 392 18.71 -16.54 -25.23
CA ASP A 392 19.11 -15.51 -26.22
C ASP A 392 18.90 -14.07 -25.73
N ILE A 393 18.02 -13.87 -24.74
CA ILE A 393 17.71 -12.54 -24.19
C ILE A 393 18.96 -11.97 -23.50
N PHE A 394 19.70 -12.80 -22.76
CA PHE A 394 20.79 -12.34 -21.90
C PHE A 394 22.07 -11.97 -22.66
N ASP A 395 22.26 -12.43 -23.89
CA ASP A 395 23.44 -12.07 -24.69
C ASP A 395 23.55 -10.55 -24.92
N SER A 396 22.40 -9.92 -25.20
CA SER A 396 22.32 -8.47 -25.38
C SER A 396 22.50 -7.72 -24.05
N HIS A 397 21.88 -8.21 -22.98
CA HIS A 397 21.93 -7.60 -21.65
C HIS A 397 23.33 -7.66 -21.03
N VAL A 398 24.07 -8.75 -21.25
CA VAL A 398 25.46 -8.90 -20.80
C VAL A 398 26.36 -7.85 -21.46
N LYS A 399 26.27 -7.72 -22.79
CA LYS A 399 27.05 -6.71 -23.53
C LYS A 399 26.71 -5.30 -23.05
N GLU A 400 25.44 -5.02 -22.83
CA GLU A 400 24.98 -3.70 -22.38
C GLU A 400 25.39 -3.39 -20.94
N MET A 401 25.34 -4.37 -20.03
CA MET A 401 25.80 -4.23 -18.64
C MET A 401 27.30 -3.94 -18.56
N VAL A 402 28.11 -4.62 -19.38
CA VAL A 402 29.54 -4.32 -19.52
C VAL A 402 29.74 -2.93 -20.14
N ARG A 403 28.96 -2.57 -21.18
CA ARG A 403 29.03 -1.23 -21.80
C ARG A 403 28.75 -0.11 -20.81
N TYR A 404 27.85 -0.33 -19.86
CA TYR A 404 27.57 0.66 -18.81
C TYR A 404 28.74 0.87 -17.86
N GLY A 405 29.60 -0.12 -17.61
CA GLY A 405 30.77 0.04 -16.75
C GLY A 405 30.46 0.65 -15.39
N ALA A 406 29.34 0.24 -14.78
CA ALA A 406 28.82 0.77 -13.51
C ALA A 406 28.65 2.30 -13.43
N CYS A 407 28.49 2.99 -14.57
CA CYS A 407 28.29 4.44 -14.55
C CYS A 407 26.95 4.84 -13.94
N GLU A 408 26.93 5.99 -13.28
CA GLU A 408 25.73 6.58 -12.67
C GLU A 408 25.23 7.72 -13.56
N LEU A 409 24.10 7.51 -14.24
CA LEU A 409 23.51 8.54 -15.08
C LEU A 409 22.57 9.41 -14.26
N HIS A 410 22.73 10.73 -14.35
CA HIS A 410 21.98 11.68 -13.53
C HIS A 410 20.46 11.58 -13.71
N ASN A 411 19.98 11.41 -14.95
CA ASN A 411 18.55 11.25 -15.24
C ASN A 411 17.95 10.01 -14.55
N ILE A 412 18.67 8.88 -14.56
CA ILE A 412 18.25 7.65 -13.88
C ILE A 412 18.31 7.84 -12.36
N SER A 413 19.37 8.47 -11.87
CA SER A 413 19.56 8.78 -10.44
C SER A 413 18.46 9.70 -9.90
N SER A 414 18.05 10.69 -10.68
CA SER A 414 16.94 11.59 -10.36
C SER A 414 15.60 10.86 -10.33
N LEU A 415 15.36 9.93 -11.27
CA LEU A 415 14.15 9.10 -11.27
C LEU A 415 14.08 8.20 -10.02
N ILE A 416 15.15 7.45 -9.71
CA ILE A 416 15.18 6.58 -8.53
C ILE A 416 15.08 7.39 -7.23
N GLY A 417 15.63 8.60 -7.20
CA GLY A 417 15.49 9.52 -6.06
C GLY A 417 14.05 9.97 -5.84
N GLY A 418 13.31 10.26 -6.92
CA GLY A 418 11.88 10.58 -6.86
C GLY A 418 11.03 9.40 -6.39
N VAL A 419 11.23 8.21 -6.96
CA VAL A 419 10.49 7.00 -6.56
C VAL A 419 10.84 6.61 -5.12
N GLY A 420 12.12 6.48 -4.79
CA GLY A 420 12.59 6.10 -3.44
C GLY A 420 12.18 7.11 -2.37
N GLY A 421 12.20 8.41 -2.67
CA GLY A 421 11.70 9.45 -1.77
C GLY A 421 10.20 9.32 -1.50
N GLN A 422 9.39 9.03 -2.53
CA GLN A 422 7.96 8.81 -2.35
C GLN A 422 7.67 7.56 -1.52
N GLU A 423 8.40 6.46 -1.73
CA GLU A 423 8.26 5.25 -0.92
C GLU A 423 8.59 5.49 0.55
N LEU A 424 9.64 6.28 0.82
CA LEU A 424 9.97 6.70 2.17
C LEU A 424 8.81 7.46 2.83
N ILE A 425 8.18 8.39 2.11
CA ILE A 425 7.02 9.14 2.62
C ILE A 425 5.86 8.19 2.97
N LYS A 426 5.57 7.20 2.12
CA LYS A 426 4.52 6.20 2.39
C LYS A 426 4.82 5.46 3.70
N LEU A 427 6.06 5.01 3.87
CA LEU A 427 6.50 4.26 5.04
C LEU A 427 6.49 5.11 6.32
N CYS A 428 6.93 6.37 6.24
CA CYS A 428 6.91 7.31 7.37
C CYS A 428 5.49 7.64 7.81
N THR A 429 4.58 7.85 6.86
CA THR A 429 3.22 8.32 7.13
C THR A 429 2.24 7.18 7.40
N LYS A 430 2.62 5.92 7.10
CA LYS A 430 1.72 4.74 7.09
C LYS A 430 0.50 4.95 6.20
N GLN A 431 0.70 5.69 5.10
CA GLN A 431 -0.31 6.01 4.10
C GLN A 431 0.12 5.50 2.73
N ARG A 432 -0.88 5.09 1.94
CA ARG A 432 -0.71 4.41 0.65
C ARG A 432 0.04 3.08 0.77
N ILE A 433 -0.01 2.32 -0.31
CA ILE A 433 0.65 1.02 -0.39
C ILE A 433 2.08 1.25 -0.91
N PRO A 434 3.12 0.88 -0.14
CA PRO A 434 4.49 0.91 -0.63
C PRO A 434 4.76 -0.22 -1.63
N LEU A 435 5.88 -0.14 -2.35
CA LEU A 435 6.36 -1.22 -3.21
C LEU A 435 6.52 -2.52 -2.39
N ASN A 436 6.11 -3.65 -2.95
CA ASN A 436 6.42 -4.95 -2.35
C ASN A 436 7.82 -5.39 -2.80
N ASN A 437 8.76 -5.36 -1.87
CA ASN A 437 10.16 -5.72 -2.04
C ASN A 437 10.97 -4.90 -3.06
N THR A 438 10.95 -5.29 -4.33
CA THR A 438 11.92 -4.85 -5.34
C THR A 438 11.23 -4.15 -6.49
N TRP A 439 11.78 -3.04 -6.93
CA TRP A 439 11.38 -2.33 -8.14
C TRP A 439 12.57 -2.13 -9.06
N ILE A 440 12.36 -2.38 -10.35
CA ILE A 440 13.37 -2.19 -11.39
C ILE A 440 12.80 -1.39 -12.52
N TYR A 441 13.61 -0.47 -13.03
CA TYR A 441 13.31 0.34 -14.20
C TYR A 441 14.38 0.19 -15.27
N SER A 442 13.95 0.06 -16.52
CA SER A 442 14.81 0.14 -17.71
C SER A 442 14.59 1.45 -18.43
N GLY A 443 15.63 2.29 -18.47
CA GLY A 443 15.65 3.54 -19.23
C GLY A 443 15.71 3.34 -20.75
N ILE A 444 16.06 2.14 -21.23
CA ILE A 444 16.03 1.82 -22.66
C ILE A 444 14.57 1.71 -23.14
N THR A 445 13.75 0.94 -22.43
CA THR A 445 12.36 0.68 -22.81
C THR A 445 11.37 1.61 -22.14
N SER A 446 11.80 2.37 -21.13
CA SER A 446 10.92 3.18 -20.27
C SER A 446 9.85 2.39 -19.52
N HIS A 447 10.14 1.12 -19.20
CA HIS A 447 9.25 0.25 -18.43
C HIS A 447 9.84 -0.05 -17.05
N SER A 448 8.96 -0.33 -16.09
CA SER A 448 9.34 -0.81 -14.76
C SER A 448 8.45 -1.94 -14.29
N CYS A 449 8.96 -2.77 -13.40
CA CYS A 449 8.17 -3.78 -12.69
C CYS A 449 8.50 -3.79 -11.20
N THR A 450 7.53 -4.25 -10.41
CA THR A 450 7.67 -4.53 -8.98
C THR A 450 7.46 -6.01 -8.76
N PHE A 451 8.26 -6.65 -7.91
CA PHE A 451 8.20 -8.09 -7.68
C PHE A 451 8.81 -8.47 -6.32
N GLU A 452 8.44 -9.64 -5.85
CA GLU A 452 8.97 -10.27 -4.65
C GLU A 452 9.92 -11.42 -5.02
N ALA A 453 11.16 -11.07 -5.37
CA ALA A 453 12.18 -12.03 -5.79
C ALA A 453 12.72 -12.92 -4.66
#